data_AF-A0A7J8LHQ6-F1
#
_entry.id   AF-A0A7J8LHQ6-F1
#
_cell.length_a   1.000
_cell.length_b   1.000
_cell.length_c   1.000
_cell.angle_alpha   90.00
_cell.angle_beta   90.00
_cell.angle_gamma   90.00
#
_symmetry.space_group_name_H-M   'P 1'
#
loop_
_entity.id
_entity.type
_entity.pdbx_description
1 polymer ?
#
loop_
_entity_poly.entity_id
_entity_poly.type
_entity_poly.pdbx_seq_one_letter_code
_entity_poly.pdbx_strand_id
1 'polypeptide(L)'
;MSNLSSKPYQIGYALTPKKEQTFIVPSLLSYASQNGVVLTKIDPTKPLIQQGHFDCILHKLFDSDWKQNLQDFASRNPNIPIIASPESIDILRNRISMLETVSKLKINNTGVPKQITITEVTGLENLKLNFPLIAKPLDADGSETSHKLHLIFDKDGLNNLTAPFVLQEFVNHGGVIFKVYVAGKYFRCVKRKSLPDISEEKLVNLKGSLPFSQVSNLAAAGGGEGCKFEKTEMPPESLVKELVEGLKEELRLNLFNFDVIRDGKNKENYLVIDINYFPGYAKMPDFESVITDFLRDVVHKDINCGDN
;
A
#
# COMPACT_ATOMS: atom_id res chain seq x y z
N MET A 1 40.11 -10.75 -12.85
CA MET A 1 39.57 -10.39 -14.18
C MET A 1 38.78 -9.10 -14.01
N SER A 2 38.95 -8.18 -14.95
CA SER A 2 38.73 -6.73 -14.87
C SER A 2 37.33 -6.29 -14.43
N ASN A 3 37.19 -5.73 -13.22
CA ASN A 3 36.09 -4.84 -12.89
C ASN A 3 36.36 -3.49 -13.56
N LEU A 4 35.99 -3.34 -14.84
CA LEU A 4 35.69 -2.00 -15.35
C LEU A 4 34.58 -1.46 -14.44
N SER A 5 34.86 -0.35 -13.75
CA SER A 5 33.86 0.40 -13.00
C SER A 5 32.73 0.75 -13.96
N SER A 6 31.64 -0.01 -13.92
CA SER A 6 30.41 0.36 -14.60
C SER A 6 29.96 1.70 -14.03
N LYS A 7 29.69 2.67 -14.90
CA LYS A 7 29.14 3.97 -14.53
C LYS A 7 27.92 3.74 -13.60
N PRO A 8 27.80 4.47 -12.47
CA PRO A 8 26.68 4.27 -11.57
C PRO A 8 25.36 4.66 -12.24
N TYR A 9 24.30 3.88 -11.98
CA TYR A 9 22.97 4.13 -12.51
C TYR A 9 22.38 5.42 -11.93
N GLN A 10 21.89 6.29 -12.80
CA GLN A 10 21.29 7.58 -12.48
C GLN A 10 19.78 7.42 -12.33
N ILE A 11 19.28 7.36 -11.11
CA ILE A 11 17.85 7.25 -10.82
C ILE A 11 17.31 8.64 -10.50
N GLY A 12 16.52 9.19 -11.41
CA GLY A 12 15.82 10.46 -11.20
C GLY A 12 14.61 10.25 -10.30
N TYR A 13 14.44 11.05 -9.25
CA TYR A 13 13.27 10.94 -8.36
C TYR A 13 12.45 12.23 -8.25
N ALA A 14 11.12 12.08 -8.27
CA ALA A 14 10.16 13.17 -8.03
C ALA A 14 9.07 12.70 -7.04
N LEU A 15 9.12 13.18 -5.80
CA LEU A 15 8.32 12.65 -4.70
C LEU A 15 7.56 13.78 -4.01
N THR A 16 6.42 13.47 -3.38
CA THR A 16 5.79 14.43 -2.46
C THR A 16 6.78 14.84 -1.34
N PRO A 17 6.66 16.05 -0.77
CA PRO A 17 7.58 16.50 0.29
C PRO A 17 7.65 15.53 1.48
N LYS A 18 6.51 14.99 1.91
CA LYS A 18 6.43 13.99 2.99
C LYS A 18 7.16 12.69 2.61
N LYS A 19 7.03 12.25 1.35
CA LYS A 19 7.64 11.02 0.87
C LYS A 19 9.16 11.19 0.74
N GLU A 20 9.62 12.31 0.22
CA GLU A 20 11.05 12.64 0.14
C GLU A 20 11.70 12.59 1.53
N GLN A 21 11.12 13.29 2.51
CA GLN A 21 11.63 13.31 3.89
C GLN A 21 11.71 11.93 4.56
N THR A 22 10.80 11.02 4.21
CA THR A 22 10.68 9.70 4.86
C THR A 22 11.35 8.56 4.11
N PHE A 23 11.71 8.78 2.84
CA PHE A 23 12.28 7.74 1.97
C PHE A 23 13.71 8.07 1.51
N ILE A 24 13.98 9.33 1.14
CA ILE A 24 15.31 9.78 0.71
C ILE A 24 16.11 10.17 1.95
N VAL A 25 16.49 9.17 2.74
CA VAL A 25 17.24 9.33 3.98
C VAL A 25 18.74 9.08 3.78
N PRO A 26 19.63 9.62 4.64
CA PRO A 26 21.08 9.47 4.49
C PRO A 26 21.57 8.03 4.36
N SER A 27 20.94 7.09 5.07
CA SER A 27 21.30 5.67 5.01
C SER A 27 21.07 5.08 3.61
N LEU A 28 19.92 5.38 3.00
CA LEU A 28 19.61 4.96 1.62
C LEU A 28 20.58 5.58 0.62
N LEU A 29 20.82 6.90 0.71
CA LEU A 29 21.73 7.59 -0.20
C LEU A 29 23.16 7.03 -0.14
N SER A 30 23.66 6.80 1.08
CA SER A 30 25.00 6.24 1.26
C SER A 30 25.09 4.80 0.75
N TYR A 31 24.11 3.96 1.09
CA TYR A 31 24.11 2.56 0.66
C TYR A 31 23.98 2.45 -0.86
N ALA A 32 23.03 3.19 -1.47
CA ALA A 32 22.80 3.17 -2.90
C ALA A 32 24.06 3.58 -3.67
N SER A 33 24.71 4.67 -3.26
CA SER A 33 25.92 5.19 -3.90
C SER A 33 27.08 4.18 -3.84
N GLN A 34 27.30 3.56 -2.68
CA GLN A 34 28.32 2.51 -2.51
C GLN A 34 28.05 1.27 -3.38
N ASN A 35 26.80 1.06 -3.78
CA ASN A 35 26.35 -0.08 -4.58
C ASN A 35 25.97 0.33 -6.02
N GLY A 36 26.52 1.43 -6.53
CA GLY A 36 26.44 1.80 -7.94
C GLY A 36 25.12 2.43 -8.38
N VAL A 37 24.35 3.00 -7.45
CA VAL A 37 23.10 3.71 -7.71
C VAL A 37 23.18 5.13 -7.16
N VAL A 38 22.90 6.12 -8.01
CA VAL A 38 22.83 7.54 -7.62
C VAL A 38 21.39 8.02 -7.75
N LEU A 39 20.86 8.54 -6.64
CA LEU A 39 19.52 9.12 -6.58
C LEU A 39 19.61 10.64 -6.78
N THR A 40 18.99 11.15 -7.84
CA THR A 40 19.03 12.56 -8.22
C THR A 40 17.64 13.15 -8.18
N LYS A 41 17.46 14.24 -7.44
CA LYS A 41 16.17 14.95 -7.36
C LYS A 41 15.82 15.59 -8.71
N ILE A 42 14.61 15.36 -9.18
CA ILE A 42 14.00 16.03 -10.32
C ILE A 42 13.24 17.27 -9.81
N ASP A 43 13.38 18.38 -10.51
CA ASP A 43 12.57 19.59 -10.33
C ASP A 43 11.28 19.46 -11.15
N PRO A 44 10.11 19.21 -10.52
CA PRO A 44 8.86 19.02 -11.25
C PRO A 44 8.36 20.29 -11.95
N THR A 45 8.96 21.46 -11.69
CA THR A 45 8.59 22.73 -12.34
C THR A 45 9.25 22.94 -13.71
N LYS A 46 10.17 22.03 -14.11
CA LYS A 46 10.91 22.10 -15.37
C LYS A 46 10.62 20.87 -16.24
N PRO A 47 10.73 20.98 -17.58
CA PRO A 47 10.56 19.83 -18.46
C PRO A 47 11.51 18.68 -18.10
N LEU A 48 10.98 17.49 -17.83
CA LEU A 48 11.78 16.34 -17.38
C LEU A 48 12.91 15.99 -18.37
N ILE A 49 12.63 16.09 -19.67
CA ILE A 49 13.59 15.81 -20.75
C ILE A 49 14.85 16.71 -20.73
N GLN A 50 14.80 17.86 -20.05
CA GLN A 50 15.90 18.81 -19.99
C GLN A 50 16.77 18.66 -18.74
N GLN A 51 16.43 17.73 -17.83
CA GLN A 51 17.06 17.62 -16.51
C GLN A 51 18.21 16.62 -16.43
N GLY A 52 18.68 16.15 -17.58
CA GLY A 52 19.85 15.27 -17.70
C GLY A 52 19.48 13.83 -18.04
N HIS A 53 20.50 12.97 -18.02
CA HIS A 53 20.38 11.56 -18.33
C HIS A 53 19.98 10.77 -17.08
N PHE A 54 18.87 10.05 -17.17
CA PHE A 54 18.42 9.11 -16.16
C PHE A 54 18.36 7.71 -16.76
N ASP A 55 18.73 6.71 -15.96
CA ASP A 55 18.55 5.30 -16.29
C ASP A 55 17.19 4.78 -15.81
N CYS A 56 16.52 5.51 -14.90
CA CYS A 56 15.17 5.22 -14.43
C CYS A 56 14.54 6.46 -13.80
N ILE A 57 13.21 6.57 -13.88
CA ILE A 57 12.42 7.59 -13.18
C ILE A 57 11.62 6.93 -12.05
N LEU A 58 11.82 7.40 -10.82
CA LEU A 58 11.06 6.99 -9.63
C LEU A 58 10.16 8.14 -9.18
N HIS A 59 8.85 7.93 -9.10
CA HIS A 59 7.97 9.04 -8.75
C HIS A 59 6.79 8.70 -7.84
N LYS A 60 6.32 9.73 -7.13
CA LYS A 60 5.08 9.73 -6.35
C LYS A 60 4.46 11.13 -6.39
N LEU A 61 4.18 11.61 -7.61
CA LEU A 61 3.43 12.83 -7.89
C LEU A 61 2.26 12.48 -8.80
N PHE A 62 1.17 13.23 -8.72
CA PHE A 62 -0.12 12.83 -9.32
C PHE A 62 -0.84 13.94 -10.09
N ASP A 63 -0.31 15.15 -10.09
CA ASP A 63 -0.87 16.29 -10.80
C ASP A 63 -0.79 16.09 -12.32
N SER A 64 -1.67 16.79 -13.04
CA SER A 64 -1.79 16.70 -14.50
C SER A 64 -0.48 17.07 -15.20
N ASP A 65 0.21 18.09 -14.70
CA ASP A 65 1.42 18.62 -15.31
C ASP A 65 2.58 17.61 -15.19
N TRP A 66 2.67 16.92 -14.04
CA TRP A 66 3.59 15.81 -13.86
C TRP A 66 3.25 14.62 -14.76
N LYS A 67 1.97 14.24 -14.87
CA LYS A 67 1.55 13.16 -15.78
C LYS A 67 1.93 13.47 -17.23
N GLN A 68 1.74 14.72 -17.68
CA GLN A 68 2.16 15.15 -19.02
C GLN A 68 3.69 15.09 -19.20
N ASN A 69 4.46 15.55 -18.21
CA ASN A 69 5.93 15.45 -18.24
C ASN A 69 6.42 14.00 -18.38
N LEU A 70 5.78 13.06 -17.68
CA LEU A 70 6.10 11.63 -17.80
C LEU A 70 5.80 11.09 -19.20
N GLN A 71 4.66 11.46 -19.78
CA GLN A 71 4.27 11.04 -21.13
C GLN A 71 5.26 11.58 -22.18
N ASP A 72 5.60 12.86 -22.10
CA ASP A 72 6.56 13.50 -23.01
C ASP A 72 7.94 12.84 -22.89
N PHE A 73 8.39 12.55 -21.67
CA PHE A 73 9.65 11.86 -21.43
C PHE A 73 9.64 10.42 -21.97
N ALA A 74 8.59 9.65 -21.70
CA ALA A 74 8.45 8.27 -22.17
C ALA A 74 8.43 8.18 -23.70
N SER A 75 7.76 9.14 -24.36
CA SER A 75 7.67 9.18 -25.84
C SER A 75 9.04 9.35 -26.51
N ARG A 76 9.99 10.02 -25.84
CA ARG A 76 11.34 10.27 -26.34
C ARG A 76 12.36 9.25 -25.83
N ASN A 77 12.04 8.53 -24.76
CA ASN A 77 12.91 7.57 -24.11
C ASN A 77 12.16 6.27 -23.79
N PRO A 78 11.72 5.51 -24.83
CA PRO A 78 10.87 4.33 -24.62
C PRO A 78 11.54 3.21 -23.81
N ASN A 79 12.87 3.21 -23.73
CA ASN A 79 13.67 2.20 -23.03
C ASN A 79 14.02 2.61 -21.58
N ILE A 80 13.63 3.81 -21.12
CA ILE A 80 13.90 4.24 -19.75
C ILE A 80 12.70 3.88 -18.87
N PRO A 81 12.86 3.01 -17.87
CA PRO A 81 11.78 2.61 -16.99
C PRO A 81 11.25 3.76 -16.14
N ILE A 82 9.92 3.84 -16.04
CA ILE A 82 9.20 4.74 -15.14
C ILE A 82 8.48 3.92 -14.06
N ILE A 83 8.85 4.14 -12.80
CA ILE A 83 8.27 3.49 -11.63
C ILE A 83 7.28 4.48 -10.97
N ALA A 84 5.97 4.35 -11.16
CA ALA A 84 5.23 3.42 -12.04
C ALA A 84 4.35 4.17 -13.05
N SER A 85 3.70 3.49 -13.99
CA SER A 85 2.78 4.15 -14.91
C SER A 85 1.61 4.81 -14.15
N PRO A 86 1.17 6.02 -14.56
CA PRO A 86 0.03 6.69 -13.94
C PRO A 86 -1.23 5.83 -13.91
N GLU A 87 -1.48 5.02 -14.95
CA GLU A 87 -2.65 4.16 -15.09
C GLU A 87 -2.66 3.06 -14.03
N SER A 88 -1.51 2.42 -13.78
CA SER A 88 -1.37 1.40 -12.73
C SER A 88 -1.52 1.99 -11.33
N ILE A 89 -1.05 3.21 -11.13
CA ILE A 89 -1.21 3.94 -9.86
C ILE A 89 -2.69 4.25 -9.62
N ASP A 90 -3.43 4.69 -10.65
CA ASP A 90 -4.83 5.10 -10.53
C ASP A 90 -5.73 3.93 -10.08
N ILE A 91 -5.37 2.65 -10.34
CA ILE A 91 -6.05 1.46 -9.79
C ILE A 91 -6.11 1.50 -8.25
N LEU A 92 -5.03 1.94 -7.60
CA LEU A 92 -4.93 2.00 -6.13
C LEU A 92 -5.50 3.29 -5.52
N ARG A 93 -5.87 4.28 -6.33
CA ARG A 93 -6.45 5.55 -5.82
C ARG A 93 -7.92 5.43 -5.48
N ASN A 94 -8.60 4.42 -6.03
CA ASN A 94 -10.00 4.12 -5.76
C ASN A 94 -10.10 2.81 -4.95
N ARG A 95 -10.70 2.87 -3.76
CA ARG A 95 -10.80 1.72 -2.84
C ARG A 95 -11.61 0.54 -3.39
N ILE A 96 -12.45 0.77 -4.40
CA ILE A 96 -13.22 -0.29 -5.07
C ILE A 96 -12.27 -1.10 -5.96
N SER A 97 -11.67 -0.45 -6.95
CA SER A 97 -10.74 -1.09 -7.89
C SER A 97 -9.54 -1.71 -7.18
N MET A 98 -9.09 -1.09 -6.08
CA MET A 98 -8.02 -1.62 -5.22
C MET A 98 -8.28 -3.06 -4.78
N LEU A 99 -9.41 -3.33 -4.11
CA LEU A 99 -9.69 -4.65 -3.54
C LEU A 99 -10.35 -5.60 -4.54
N GLU A 100 -10.91 -5.09 -5.64
CA GLU A 100 -11.31 -5.91 -6.79
C GLU A 100 -10.13 -6.69 -7.38
N THR A 101 -8.90 -6.13 -7.35
CA THR A 101 -7.71 -6.87 -7.80
C THR A 101 -7.48 -8.16 -7.02
N VAL A 102 -7.75 -8.16 -5.71
CA VAL A 102 -7.63 -9.34 -4.85
C VAL A 102 -8.69 -10.38 -5.22
N SER A 103 -9.91 -9.94 -5.50
CA SER A 103 -11.03 -10.83 -5.85
C SER A 103 -10.82 -11.59 -7.16
N LYS A 104 -9.92 -11.12 -8.03
CA LYS A 104 -9.56 -11.81 -9.28
C LYS A 104 -8.53 -12.93 -9.06
N LEU A 105 -7.83 -12.92 -7.92
CA LEU A 105 -6.83 -13.91 -7.61
C LEU A 105 -7.49 -15.26 -7.27
N LYS A 106 -6.98 -16.34 -7.87
CA LYS A 106 -7.45 -17.70 -7.61
C LYS A 106 -6.61 -18.38 -6.54
N ILE A 107 -6.56 -17.77 -5.35
CA ILE A 107 -5.75 -18.24 -4.23
C ILE A 107 -6.66 -18.74 -3.11
N ASN A 108 -6.46 -19.99 -2.70
CA ASN A 108 -7.25 -20.60 -1.62
C ASN A 108 -7.00 -19.89 -0.29
N ASN A 109 -8.01 -19.88 0.58
CA ASN A 109 -7.95 -19.28 1.91
C ASN A 109 -7.58 -17.79 1.91
N THR A 110 -7.87 -17.10 0.80
CA THR A 110 -7.71 -15.64 0.70
C THR A 110 -9.00 -14.96 0.27
N GLY A 111 -9.10 -13.67 0.54
CA GLY A 111 -10.17 -12.84 0.04
C GLY A 111 -10.09 -11.41 0.56
N VAL A 112 -11.23 -10.74 0.52
CA VAL A 112 -11.43 -9.41 1.09
C VAL A 112 -12.67 -9.43 1.98
N PRO A 113 -12.74 -8.62 3.05
CA PRO A 113 -13.99 -8.51 3.80
C PRO A 113 -15.11 -7.96 2.90
N LYS A 114 -16.35 -8.36 3.17
CA LYS A 114 -17.49 -7.86 2.38
C LYS A 114 -17.56 -6.34 2.47
N GLN A 115 -17.78 -5.70 1.34
CA GLN A 115 -17.86 -4.25 1.27
C GLN A 115 -18.86 -3.78 0.23
N ILE A 116 -19.37 -2.57 0.43
CA ILE A 116 -20.24 -1.86 -0.51
C ILE A 116 -19.81 -0.41 -0.61
N THR A 117 -20.09 0.20 -1.76
CA THR A 117 -19.87 1.62 -2.01
C THR A 117 -21.15 2.39 -1.72
N ILE A 118 -21.02 3.48 -0.97
CA ILE A 118 -22.10 4.43 -0.69
C ILE A 118 -21.72 5.76 -1.35
N THR A 119 -22.44 6.11 -2.42
CA THR A 119 -22.28 7.37 -3.15
C THR A 119 -23.09 8.50 -2.55
N GLU A 120 -24.22 8.17 -1.92
CA GLU A 120 -25.13 9.12 -1.26
C GLU A 120 -25.67 8.49 0.03
N VAL A 121 -25.92 9.31 1.05
CA VAL A 121 -26.43 8.86 2.37
C VAL A 121 -27.95 8.71 2.32
N THR A 122 -28.45 7.84 1.44
CA THR A 122 -29.88 7.54 1.30
C THR A 122 -30.07 6.01 1.23
N GLY A 123 -31.20 5.50 1.74
CA GLY A 123 -31.56 4.08 1.60
C GLY A 123 -30.68 3.07 2.36
N LEU A 124 -30.00 3.50 3.43
CA LEU A 124 -29.12 2.64 4.27
C LEU A 124 -29.87 1.63 5.16
N GLU A 125 -31.16 1.42 4.92
CA GLU A 125 -32.01 0.58 5.76
C GLU A 125 -31.86 -0.92 5.45
N ASN A 126 -31.49 -1.23 4.20
CA ASN A 126 -31.38 -2.58 3.63
C ASN A 126 -29.92 -3.01 3.38
N LEU A 127 -28.98 -2.55 4.20
CA LEU A 127 -27.58 -2.94 4.08
C LEU A 127 -27.41 -4.45 4.28
N LYS A 128 -26.83 -5.13 3.28
CA LYS A 128 -26.48 -6.56 3.34
C LYS A 128 -25.11 -6.80 3.99
N LEU A 129 -24.75 -6.01 4.99
CA LEU A 129 -23.50 -6.13 5.75
C LEU A 129 -23.80 -6.29 7.24
N ASN A 130 -22.91 -6.98 7.95
CA ASN A 130 -23.01 -7.21 9.38
C ASN A 130 -22.17 -6.20 10.17
N PHE A 131 -22.74 -5.63 11.22
CA PHE A 131 -22.00 -4.79 12.15
C PHE A 131 -21.00 -5.63 12.98
N PRO A 132 -19.85 -5.05 13.38
CA PRO A 132 -19.45 -3.66 13.12
C PRO A 132 -18.89 -3.45 11.71
N LEU A 133 -18.96 -2.21 11.21
CA LEU A 133 -18.47 -1.81 9.88
C LEU A 133 -17.34 -0.80 10.00
N ILE A 134 -16.40 -0.82 9.06
CA ILE A 134 -15.40 0.22 8.87
C ILE A 134 -15.88 1.12 7.73
N ALA A 135 -16.10 2.39 8.03
CA ALA A 135 -16.33 3.43 7.02
C ALA A 135 -14.99 4.03 6.58
N LYS A 136 -14.76 4.00 5.26
CA LYS A 136 -13.53 4.41 4.59
C LYS A 136 -13.87 5.46 3.52
N PRO A 137 -13.27 6.66 3.51
CA PRO A 137 -13.43 7.59 2.39
C PRO A 137 -13.11 6.90 1.06
N LEU A 138 -13.86 7.20 -0.01
CA LEU A 138 -13.66 6.53 -1.30
C LEU A 138 -12.25 6.77 -1.88
N ASP A 139 -11.72 7.98 -1.67
CA ASP A 139 -10.35 8.35 -2.04
C ASP A 139 -9.34 7.66 -1.11
N ALA A 140 -8.45 6.86 -1.70
CA ALA A 140 -7.49 6.02 -0.96
C ALA A 140 -6.13 6.68 -0.67
N ASP A 141 -5.68 7.65 -1.49
CA ASP A 141 -4.41 8.36 -1.33
C ASP A 141 -4.52 9.79 -1.88
N GLY A 142 -3.78 10.74 -1.30
CA GLY A 142 -3.61 12.10 -1.83
C GLY A 142 -4.24 13.25 -1.04
N SER A 143 -4.96 13.01 0.06
CA SER A 143 -5.48 14.09 0.92
C SER A 143 -5.45 13.74 2.41
N GLU A 144 -5.48 14.75 3.29
CA GLU A 144 -5.59 14.54 4.75
C GLU A 144 -6.91 13.87 5.15
N THR A 145 -7.94 13.92 4.30
CA THR A 145 -9.25 13.34 4.58
C THR A 145 -9.31 11.84 4.25
N SER A 146 -8.45 11.31 3.37
CA SER A 146 -8.40 9.89 2.98
C SER A 146 -8.18 8.90 4.14
N HIS A 147 -7.70 9.38 5.29
CA HIS A 147 -7.41 8.57 6.48
C HIS A 147 -8.44 8.72 7.61
N LYS A 148 -9.55 9.46 7.41
CA LYS A 148 -10.61 9.62 8.42
C LYS A 148 -11.52 8.40 8.50
N LEU A 149 -10.98 7.32 9.06
CA LEU A 149 -11.69 6.04 9.24
C LEU A 149 -12.57 6.05 10.48
N HIS A 150 -13.78 5.49 10.35
CA HIS A 150 -14.71 5.31 11.45
C HIS A 150 -15.08 3.84 11.60
N LEU A 151 -15.20 3.39 12.85
CA LEU A 151 -15.79 2.11 13.21
C LEU A 151 -17.24 2.36 13.59
N ILE A 152 -18.16 1.70 12.90
CA ILE A 152 -19.60 1.87 13.00
C ILE A 152 -20.18 0.64 13.70
N PHE A 153 -20.94 0.84 14.77
CA PHE A 153 -21.49 -0.25 15.58
C PHE A 153 -22.96 -0.54 15.27
N ASP A 154 -23.70 0.45 14.78
CA ASP A 154 -25.12 0.35 14.48
C ASP A 154 -25.52 1.28 13.32
N LYS A 155 -26.81 1.26 12.96
CA LYS A 155 -27.37 2.11 11.90
C LYS A 155 -27.26 3.60 12.23
N ASP A 156 -27.37 3.99 13.50
CA ASP A 156 -27.29 5.39 13.92
C ASP A 156 -25.91 5.98 13.65
N GLY A 157 -24.86 5.17 13.74
CA GLY A 157 -23.49 5.58 13.43
C GLY A 157 -23.24 5.95 11.97
N LEU A 158 -24.12 5.54 11.05
CA LEU A 158 -24.04 5.87 9.63
C LEU A 158 -24.50 7.30 9.31
N ASN A 159 -25.38 7.87 10.14
CA ASN A 159 -25.99 9.18 9.89
C ASN A 159 -24.99 10.34 9.92
N ASN A 160 -23.83 10.14 10.56
CA ASN A 160 -22.79 11.16 10.72
C ASN A 160 -21.69 11.08 9.66
N LEU A 161 -21.83 10.21 8.64
CA LEU A 161 -20.83 10.03 7.60
C LEU A 161 -21.10 10.95 6.41
N THR A 162 -20.02 11.45 5.79
CA THR A 162 -20.09 12.24 4.57
C THR A 162 -19.71 11.36 3.38
N ALA A 163 -20.65 11.15 2.45
CA ALA A 163 -20.43 10.43 1.20
C ALA A 163 -19.50 11.23 0.24
N PRO A 164 -18.76 10.56 -0.67
CA PRO A 164 -18.73 9.11 -0.91
C PRO A 164 -17.79 8.33 0.02
N PHE A 165 -18.20 7.14 0.43
CA PHE A 165 -17.39 6.22 1.24
C PHE A 165 -17.66 4.75 0.92
N VAL A 166 -16.76 3.88 1.36
CA VAL A 166 -16.90 2.42 1.36
C VAL A 166 -17.23 1.97 2.78
N LEU A 167 -18.24 1.13 2.92
CA LEU A 167 -18.50 0.36 4.14
C LEU A 167 -17.95 -1.04 3.95
N GLN A 168 -17.07 -1.45 4.86
CA GLN A 168 -16.45 -2.78 4.86
C GLN A 168 -16.75 -3.48 6.19
N GLU A 169 -17.10 -4.76 6.19
CA GLU A 169 -17.28 -5.51 7.43
C GLU A 169 -16.00 -5.53 8.26
N PHE A 170 -16.12 -5.23 9.56
CA PHE A 170 -15.03 -5.41 10.50
C PHE A 170 -14.90 -6.90 10.85
N VAL A 171 -13.70 -7.44 10.68
CA VAL A 171 -13.40 -8.84 10.99
C VAL A 171 -12.49 -8.86 12.20
N ASN A 172 -12.89 -9.52 13.29
CA ASN A 172 -12.00 -9.78 14.42
C ASN A 172 -10.77 -10.56 13.92
N HIS A 173 -9.57 -10.13 14.31
CA HIS A 173 -8.30 -10.63 13.77
C HIS A 173 -7.17 -10.67 14.80
N GLY A 174 -7.52 -10.68 16.10
CA GLY A 174 -6.57 -10.81 17.20
C GLY A 174 -5.70 -9.58 17.43
N GLY A 175 -6.08 -8.41 16.88
CA GLY A 175 -5.31 -7.17 17.03
C GLY A 175 -3.98 -7.15 16.28
N VAL A 176 -3.79 -8.01 15.28
CA VAL A 176 -2.55 -8.11 14.49
C VAL A 176 -2.83 -7.96 13.00
N ILE A 177 -2.08 -7.08 12.35
CA ILE A 177 -2.07 -6.92 10.90
C ILE A 177 -0.70 -7.31 10.36
N PHE A 178 -0.70 -8.04 9.25
CA PHE A 178 0.50 -8.43 8.53
C PHE A 178 0.68 -7.48 7.35
N LYS A 179 1.74 -6.71 7.37
CA LYS A 179 2.07 -5.74 6.32
C LYS A 179 3.11 -6.36 5.40
N VAL A 180 2.74 -6.59 4.15
CA VAL A 180 3.61 -7.18 3.14
C VAL A 180 4.11 -6.07 2.22
N TYR A 181 5.39 -5.74 2.34
CA TYR A 181 6.08 -4.77 1.49
C TYR A 181 6.62 -5.46 0.25
N VAL A 182 6.47 -4.86 -0.93
CA VAL A 182 6.86 -5.42 -2.24
C VAL A 182 7.68 -4.40 -3.03
N ALA A 183 8.92 -4.76 -3.35
CA ALA A 183 9.81 -4.01 -4.23
C ALA A 183 10.35 -4.92 -5.34
N GLY A 184 9.69 -4.87 -6.51
CA GLY A 184 10.00 -5.73 -7.65
C GLY A 184 9.87 -7.21 -7.29
N LYS A 185 10.98 -7.95 -7.28
CA LYS A 185 11.00 -9.37 -6.88
C LYS A 185 11.18 -9.58 -5.37
N TYR A 186 11.56 -8.55 -4.64
CA TYR A 186 11.79 -8.61 -3.21
C TYR A 186 10.50 -8.32 -2.44
N PHE A 187 10.25 -9.09 -1.39
CA PHE A 187 9.15 -8.79 -0.47
C PHE A 187 9.52 -9.13 0.98
N ARG A 188 8.85 -8.44 1.91
CA ARG A 188 8.99 -8.65 3.35
C ARG A 188 7.64 -8.54 4.03
N CYS A 189 7.26 -9.57 4.79
CA CYS A 189 6.08 -9.55 5.63
C CYS A 189 6.47 -9.21 7.07
N VAL A 190 5.80 -8.24 7.68
CA VAL A 190 6.03 -7.85 9.08
C VAL A 190 4.72 -7.79 9.86
N LYS A 191 4.79 -8.10 11.16
CA LYS A 191 3.64 -7.95 12.08
C LYS A 191 3.54 -6.52 12.60
N ARG A 192 2.32 -6.00 12.70
CA ARG A 192 2.03 -4.69 13.31
C ARG A 192 0.80 -4.83 14.20
N LYS A 193 0.74 -4.03 15.27
CA LYS A 193 -0.47 -3.93 16.09
C LYS A 193 -1.58 -3.29 15.26
N SER A 194 -2.80 -3.81 15.42
CA SER A 194 -4.01 -3.41 14.71
C SER A 194 -5.13 -3.10 15.71
N LEU A 195 -6.34 -2.86 15.20
CA LEU A 195 -7.52 -2.69 16.03
C LEU A 195 -7.82 -3.96 16.83
N PRO A 196 -8.20 -3.82 18.11
CA PRO A 196 -8.53 -4.96 18.97
C PRO A 196 -9.81 -5.65 18.51
N ASP A 197 -9.97 -6.90 18.93
CA ASP A 197 -11.22 -7.63 18.72
C ASP A 197 -12.37 -6.99 19.53
N ILE A 198 -13.56 -7.03 18.95
CA ILE A 198 -14.81 -6.58 19.58
C ILE A 198 -15.61 -7.82 19.96
N SER A 199 -15.86 -8.02 21.26
CA SER A 199 -16.73 -9.09 21.75
C SER A 199 -18.20 -8.73 21.52
N GLU A 200 -19.05 -9.74 21.41
CA GLU A 200 -20.50 -9.56 21.26
C GLU A 200 -21.09 -8.74 22.43
N GLU A 201 -20.62 -9.00 23.66
CA GLU A 201 -21.02 -8.24 24.86
C GLU A 201 -20.68 -6.75 24.77
N LYS A 202 -19.51 -6.41 24.21
CA LYS A 202 -19.13 -5.01 23.96
C LYS A 202 -19.99 -4.42 22.86
N LEU A 203 -20.27 -5.18 21.80
CA LEU A 203 -21.08 -4.71 20.67
C LEU A 203 -22.48 -4.26 21.11
N VAL A 204 -23.11 -4.96 22.06
CA VAL A 204 -24.44 -4.58 22.61
C VAL A 204 -24.42 -3.21 23.28
N ASN A 205 -23.29 -2.81 23.87
CA ASN A 205 -23.15 -1.57 24.62
C ASN A 205 -22.56 -0.42 23.79
N LEU A 206 -21.99 -0.71 22.62
CA LEU A 206 -21.40 0.28 21.73
C LEU A 206 -22.47 0.78 20.75
N LYS A 207 -22.67 2.10 20.72
CA LYS A 207 -23.62 2.75 19.82
C LYS A 207 -22.96 3.82 18.96
N GLY A 208 -23.52 4.06 17.79
CA GLY A 208 -23.06 5.08 16.86
C GLY A 208 -21.75 4.70 16.16
N SER A 209 -20.83 5.66 16.09
CA SER A 209 -19.53 5.50 15.42
C SER A 209 -18.39 6.11 16.22
N LEU A 210 -17.20 5.52 16.07
CA LEU A 210 -15.96 5.99 16.68
C LEU A 210 -14.86 6.19 15.64
N PRO A 211 -14.16 7.33 15.63
CA PRO A 211 -12.95 7.52 14.83
C PRO A 211 -11.87 6.52 15.24
N PHE A 212 -11.13 5.97 14.27
CA PHE A 212 -10.06 4.98 14.52
C PHE A 212 -9.01 5.45 15.55
N SER A 213 -8.70 6.75 15.58
CA SER A 213 -7.78 7.34 16.56
C SER A 213 -8.26 7.18 18.01
N GLN A 214 -9.56 6.98 18.22
CA GLN A 214 -10.19 6.79 19.52
C GLN A 214 -10.52 5.32 19.81
N VAL A 215 -10.46 4.44 18.79
CA VAL A 215 -10.73 2.99 18.94
C VAL A 215 -9.63 2.30 19.75
N SER A 216 -8.39 2.81 19.74
CA SER A 216 -7.31 2.32 20.60
C SER A 216 -7.64 2.38 22.10
N ASN A 217 -8.58 3.23 22.52
CA ASN A 217 -9.02 3.29 23.91
C ASN A 217 -9.96 2.12 24.31
N LEU A 218 -10.59 1.44 23.36
CA LEU A 218 -11.46 0.27 23.62
C LEU A 218 -10.68 -0.98 24.07
N ALA A 219 -9.39 -1.02 23.73
CA ALA A 219 -8.41 -2.04 24.11
C ALA A 219 -7.89 -1.87 25.55
N ALA A 220 -7.70 -0.62 26.01
CA ALA A 220 -7.09 -0.32 27.30
C ALA A 220 -7.90 -0.82 28.51
N ALA A 221 -9.19 -1.11 28.34
CA ALA A 221 -10.06 -1.66 29.37
C ALA A 221 -9.98 -3.20 29.52
N GLY A 222 -9.24 -3.91 28.65
CA GLY A 222 -9.07 -5.37 28.70
C GLY A 222 -7.59 -5.75 28.79
N GLY A 223 -7.03 -5.75 30.00
CA GLY A 223 -5.63 -6.12 30.24
C GLY A 223 -5.28 -7.49 29.65
N GLY A 224 -4.40 -7.52 28.63
CA GLY A 224 -3.91 -8.78 28.04
C GLY A 224 -3.25 -8.69 26.66
N GLU A 225 -3.31 -7.54 25.98
CA GLU A 225 -2.95 -7.46 24.54
C GLU A 225 -1.45 -7.64 24.22
N GLY A 226 -0.54 -7.32 25.14
CA GLY A 226 0.90 -7.45 24.90
C GLY A 226 1.35 -8.89 24.60
N CYS A 227 0.72 -9.89 25.25
CA CYS A 227 1.11 -11.29 25.10
C CYS A 227 0.57 -11.95 23.83
N LYS A 228 -0.50 -11.43 23.22
CA LYS A 228 -1.09 -12.02 22.00
C LYS A 228 -0.29 -11.65 20.75
N PHE A 229 0.22 -10.42 20.65
CA PHE A 229 0.97 -9.95 19.50
C PHE A 229 2.23 -10.79 19.20
N GLU A 230 3.00 -11.12 20.23
CA GLU A 230 4.23 -11.93 20.08
C GLU A 230 3.92 -13.36 19.67
N LYS A 231 2.87 -13.95 20.26
CA LYS A 231 2.45 -15.34 20.00
C LYS A 231 1.74 -15.53 18.66
N THR A 232 1.27 -14.47 18.01
CA THR A 232 0.64 -14.57 16.69
C THR A 232 1.65 -15.03 15.65
N GLU A 233 1.37 -16.17 15.02
CA GLU A 233 2.18 -16.73 13.94
C GLU A 233 2.10 -15.87 12.68
N MET A 234 3.16 -15.91 11.86
CA MET A 234 3.15 -15.31 10.54
C MET A 234 2.21 -16.06 9.59
N PRO A 235 1.67 -15.41 8.54
CA PRO A 235 1.05 -16.13 7.43
C PRO A 235 2.06 -17.09 6.78
N PRO A 236 1.60 -18.23 6.22
CA PRO A 236 2.45 -19.13 5.46
C PRO A 236 3.19 -18.37 4.35
N GLU A 237 4.49 -18.64 4.19
CA GLU A 237 5.31 -17.95 3.20
C GLU A 237 4.82 -18.19 1.77
N SER A 238 4.34 -19.41 1.48
CA SER A 238 3.73 -19.75 0.18
C SER A 238 2.54 -18.86 -0.15
N LEU A 239 1.65 -18.65 0.83
CA LEU A 239 0.48 -17.78 0.69
C LEU A 239 0.88 -16.33 0.40
N VAL A 240 1.86 -15.81 1.16
CA VAL A 240 2.36 -14.45 0.95
C VAL A 240 2.97 -14.33 -0.45
N LYS A 241 3.74 -15.32 -0.89
CA LYS A 241 4.36 -15.34 -2.21
C LYS A 241 3.31 -15.35 -3.33
N GLU A 242 2.31 -16.22 -3.24
CA GLU A 242 1.20 -16.28 -4.20
C GLU A 242 0.45 -14.95 -4.29
N LEU A 243 0.17 -14.31 -3.13
CA LEU A 243 -0.45 -12.98 -3.10
C LEU A 243 0.44 -11.91 -3.74
N VAL A 244 1.74 -11.92 -3.48
CA VAL A 244 2.69 -10.98 -4.08
C VAL A 244 2.74 -11.15 -5.59
N GLU A 245 2.83 -12.38 -6.08
CA GLU A 245 2.89 -12.67 -7.52
C GLU A 245 1.58 -12.27 -8.22
N GLY A 246 0.43 -12.71 -7.68
CA GLY A 246 -0.87 -12.36 -8.24
C GLY A 246 -1.16 -10.86 -8.24
N LEU A 247 -0.90 -10.16 -7.12
CA LEU A 247 -1.11 -8.71 -7.06
C LEU A 247 -0.17 -7.92 -7.97
N LYS A 248 1.07 -8.38 -8.16
CA LYS A 248 1.99 -7.74 -9.11
C LYS A 248 1.45 -7.80 -10.53
N GLU A 249 0.88 -8.93 -10.94
CA GLU A 249 0.28 -9.10 -12.27
C GLU A 249 -0.95 -8.20 -12.46
N GLU A 250 -1.86 -8.20 -11.47
CA GLU A 250 -3.09 -7.41 -11.54
C GLU A 250 -2.84 -5.89 -11.47
N LEU A 251 -1.92 -5.45 -10.59
CA LEU A 251 -1.64 -4.03 -10.39
C LEU A 251 -0.65 -3.48 -11.43
N ARG A 252 0.22 -4.34 -11.98
CA ARG A 252 1.37 -3.96 -12.81
C ARG A 252 2.26 -2.92 -12.10
N LEU A 253 2.36 -3.04 -10.77
CA LEU A 253 3.17 -2.18 -9.92
C LEU A 253 4.38 -2.94 -9.38
N ASN A 254 5.50 -2.23 -9.27
CA ASN A 254 6.71 -2.76 -8.66
C ASN A 254 6.87 -2.35 -7.19
N LEU A 255 6.31 -1.21 -6.79
CA LEU A 255 6.42 -0.68 -5.43
C LEU A 255 5.04 -0.54 -4.81
N PHE A 256 4.70 -1.46 -3.91
CA PHE A 256 3.47 -1.38 -3.14
C PHE A 256 3.61 -2.13 -1.82
N ASN A 257 2.67 -1.94 -0.91
CA ASN A 257 2.41 -2.92 0.13
C ASN A 257 0.93 -3.26 0.13
N PHE A 258 0.61 -4.37 0.77
CA PHE A 258 -0.75 -4.70 1.14
C PHE A 258 -0.81 -5.14 2.59
N ASP A 259 -1.97 -4.91 3.19
CA ASP A 259 -2.24 -5.18 4.58
C ASP A 259 -3.21 -6.37 4.66
N VAL A 260 -2.79 -7.40 5.40
CA VAL A 260 -3.48 -8.68 5.54
C VAL A 260 -3.86 -8.90 7.00
N ILE A 261 -5.06 -9.39 7.24
CA ILE A 261 -5.51 -9.86 8.56
C ILE A 261 -5.81 -11.36 8.51
N ARG A 262 -5.62 -12.07 9.62
CA ARG A 262 -6.06 -13.46 9.77
C ARG A 262 -7.49 -13.45 10.31
N ASP A 263 -8.41 -14.15 9.66
CA ASP A 263 -9.81 -14.17 10.08
C ASP A 263 -9.94 -14.88 11.45
N GLY A 264 -10.52 -14.18 12.42
CA GLY A 264 -10.75 -14.71 13.77
C GLY A 264 -11.78 -15.85 13.82
N LYS A 265 -12.68 -15.95 12.83
CA LYS A 265 -13.66 -17.04 12.70
C LYS A 265 -13.05 -18.28 12.07
N ASN A 266 -12.16 -18.10 11.08
CA ASN A 266 -11.41 -19.17 10.45
C ASN A 266 -9.94 -18.80 10.32
N LYS A 267 -9.09 -19.36 11.20
CA LYS A 267 -7.67 -19.02 11.29
C LYS A 267 -6.84 -19.43 10.06
N GLU A 268 -7.38 -20.28 9.19
CA GLU A 268 -6.76 -20.64 7.93
C GLU A 268 -6.93 -19.54 6.87
N ASN A 269 -7.94 -18.68 7.03
CA ASN A 269 -8.27 -17.63 6.06
C ASN A 269 -7.54 -16.32 6.35
N TYR A 270 -7.10 -15.67 5.28
CA TYR A 270 -6.42 -14.38 5.29
C TYR A 270 -7.14 -13.39 4.40
N LEU A 271 -7.35 -12.17 4.90
CA LEU A 271 -8.11 -11.15 4.19
C LEU A 271 -7.22 -9.95 3.90
N VAL A 272 -7.14 -9.54 2.64
CA VAL A 272 -6.49 -8.28 2.24
C VAL A 272 -7.47 -7.15 2.50
N ILE A 273 -7.03 -6.12 3.23
CA ILE A 273 -7.92 -5.01 3.65
C ILE A 273 -7.52 -3.64 3.11
N ASP A 274 -6.29 -3.52 2.60
CA ASP A 274 -5.73 -2.28 2.07
C ASP A 274 -4.51 -2.57 1.19
N ILE A 275 -4.30 -1.78 0.13
CA ILE A 275 -3.13 -1.84 -0.76
C ILE A 275 -2.67 -0.42 -1.06
N ASN A 276 -1.39 -0.11 -0.90
CA ASN A 276 -0.88 1.25 -1.10
C ASN A 276 0.26 1.30 -2.11
N TYR A 277 0.21 2.26 -3.02
CA TYR A 277 1.33 2.58 -3.92
C TYR A 277 2.48 3.24 -3.15
N PHE A 278 3.68 2.72 -3.39
CA PHE A 278 4.94 3.28 -2.90
C PHE A 278 4.88 3.72 -1.41
N PRO A 279 4.66 2.76 -0.49
CA PRO A 279 4.45 3.02 0.93
C PRO A 279 5.74 3.43 1.65
N GLY A 280 5.65 3.75 2.95
CA GLY A 280 6.82 4.01 3.78
C GLY A 280 7.64 2.74 4.03
N TYR A 281 8.76 2.58 3.30
CA TYR A 281 9.69 1.46 3.43
C TYR A 281 10.66 1.56 4.61
N ALA A 282 10.80 2.72 5.25
CA ALA A 282 11.75 2.91 6.35
C ALA A 282 11.53 1.98 7.57
N LYS A 283 10.36 1.32 7.65
CA LYS A 283 10.04 0.32 8.68
C LYS A 283 10.19 -1.12 8.21
N MET A 284 10.55 -1.32 6.93
CA MET A 284 10.88 -2.62 6.37
C MET A 284 12.32 -2.95 6.76
N PRO A 285 12.60 -4.16 7.28
CA PRO A 285 13.96 -4.62 7.48
C PRO A 285 14.76 -4.56 6.17
N ASP A 286 16.03 -4.14 6.28
CA ASP A 286 16.99 -4.09 5.17
C ASP A 286 16.55 -3.22 3.97
N PHE A 287 15.70 -2.21 4.21
CA PHE A 287 15.08 -1.47 3.11
C PHE A 287 16.10 -0.79 2.20
N GLU A 288 17.23 -0.31 2.71
CA GLU A 288 18.28 0.28 1.90
C GLU A 288 18.80 -0.68 0.84
N SER A 289 19.09 -1.93 1.27
CA SER A 289 19.57 -2.98 0.37
C SER A 289 18.51 -3.39 -0.65
N VAL A 290 17.29 -3.64 -0.18
CA VAL A 290 16.19 -4.10 -1.03
C VAL A 290 15.82 -3.06 -2.09
N ILE A 291 15.74 -1.77 -1.71
CA ILE A 291 15.43 -0.70 -2.66
C ILE A 291 16.56 -0.51 -3.66
N THR A 292 17.82 -0.57 -3.22
CA THR A 292 18.98 -0.44 -4.11
C THR A 292 19.02 -1.57 -5.13
N ASP A 293 18.87 -2.82 -4.70
CA ASP A 293 18.87 -3.98 -5.59
C ASP A 293 17.65 -3.98 -6.51
N PHE A 294 16.49 -3.55 -6.02
CA PHE A 294 15.31 -3.34 -6.86
C PHE A 294 15.58 -2.34 -7.99
N LEU A 295 16.15 -1.18 -7.69
CA LEU A 295 16.45 -0.15 -8.69
C LEU A 295 17.47 -0.66 -9.72
N ARG A 296 18.48 -1.41 -9.27
CA ARG A 296 19.43 -2.08 -10.17
C ARG A 296 18.73 -3.08 -11.08
N ASP A 297 17.89 -3.96 -10.52
CA ASP A 297 17.16 -4.97 -11.28
C ASP A 297 16.27 -4.34 -12.37
N VAL A 298 15.60 -3.22 -12.06
CA VAL A 298 14.76 -2.49 -13.03
C VAL A 298 15.60 -2.02 -14.20
N VAL A 299 16.71 -1.34 -13.94
CA VAL A 299 17.59 -0.82 -15.00
C VAL A 299 18.21 -1.96 -15.83
N HIS A 300 18.61 -3.08 -15.21
CA HIS A 300 19.21 -4.21 -15.94
C HIS A 300 18.22 -4.99 -16.81
N LYS A 301 16.96 -5.12 -16.39
CA LYS A 301 15.94 -5.87 -17.15
C LYS A 301 15.64 -5.22 -18.49
N ASP A 302 15.66 -3.89 -18.55
CA ASP A 302 15.39 -3.17 -19.80
C ASP A 302 16.59 -3.23 -20.76
N ILE A 303 17.83 -3.30 -20.25
CA ILE A 303 19.03 -3.50 -21.08
C ILE A 303 18.96 -4.85 -21.82
N ASN A 304 18.54 -5.92 -21.16
CA ASN A 304 18.49 -7.26 -21.77
C ASN A 304 17.27 -7.51 -22.67
N CYS A 305 16.26 -6.64 -22.65
CA CYS A 305 15.10 -6.71 -23.55
C CYS A 305 15.29 -5.92 -24.85
N GLY A 306 16.33 -5.09 -24.96
CA GLY A 306 16.62 -4.25 -26.14
C GLY A 306 17.48 -4.92 -27.22
N ASP A 307 17.92 -6.16 -27.02
CA ASP A 307 18.83 -6.89 -27.90
C ASP A 307 18.16 -8.06 -28.69
N ASN A 308 16.82 -8.07 -28.82
CA ASN A 308 16.09 -9.03 -29.67
C ASN A 308 15.30 -8.34 -30.79
#